data_AF-A0A261A6U5-F1
#
_entry.id   AF-A0A261A6U5-F1
#
_cell.length_a   1.000
_cell.length_b   1.000
_cell.length_c   1.000
_cell.angle_alpha   90.00
_cell.angle_beta   90.00
_cell.angle_gamma   90.00
#
_symmetry.space_group_name_H-M   'P 1'
#
loop_
_entity.id
_entity.type
_entity.pdbx_description
1 polymer ?
#
loop_
_entity_poly.entity_id
_entity_poly.type
_entity_poly.pdbx_seq_one_letter_code
_entity_poly.pdbx_strand_id
1 'polypeptide(L)'
;MKAEEAPKSIFAKVKYYFKRYWYIAVPAHAASCTAWFIALYLVVKSGVDVIALLEWMHMPDAIVEKVKNTPETAGVVVVSLILYKIAMPFRYMTTLLLIQATFWTLRRMGKLKTAREVEYKVRTEYELNKAMFGRKWYRYRHLGVRSVSRKNSVHATTAHLGQVQRLQKEHEKLNEQNMVPPVDTVVGRLGLSICYDVRFPELSLWNRRRGAQLLSFPSAFTLNTGLAHWETLLRARAIENQCYVVAAAQTGAHNPKRQSYGHAMVVDPWGAVVAQCSERVDMCFAEIDLNYVENIREMQPVFSHRRSDLYTLHVNERSAEDGNLKFAEFKIPNSHVFYSTPHSFAFVNLKPVTDGHVLVSSKRVVQHLTDLTDSETADIFIVAKKVQAMLEKHHRVKASTICIQDGEEAGQTVPHVHIHILARRSGDFGDNEIYRKLASHDKEPERKPRTTEQMSSEAEVYRKLM
;
A
#
# COMPACT_ATOMS: atom_id res chain seq x y z
N MET A 1 18.00 -34.06 -1.19
CA MET A 1 17.28 -33.39 -2.31
C MET A 1 16.53 -34.46 -3.08
N LYS A 2 15.21 -34.31 -3.33
CA LYS A 2 14.48 -35.25 -4.19
C LYS A 2 14.90 -35.05 -5.65
N ALA A 3 15.21 -36.13 -6.35
CA ALA A 3 15.48 -36.11 -7.79
C ALA A 3 14.18 -35.75 -8.54
N GLU A 4 14.22 -34.75 -9.42
CA GLU A 4 13.11 -34.44 -10.33
C GLU A 4 12.97 -35.55 -11.38
N GLU A 5 11.76 -36.06 -11.58
CA GLU A 5 11.46 -37.06 -12.61
C GLU A 5 11.65 -36.51 -14.03
N ALA A 6 12.10 -37.37 -14.95
CA ALA A 6 12.31 -37.01 -16.35
C ALA A 6 10.97 -36.78 -17.09
N PRO A 7 10.85 -35.72 -17.92
CA PRO A 7 9.60 -35.40 -18.62
C PRO A 7 9.24 -36.47 -19.67
N LYS A 8 8.00 -36.97 -19.60
CA LYS A 8 7.51 -38.07 -20.44
C LYS A 8 6.94 -37.64 -21.81
N SER A 9 6.36 -36.43 -21.92
CA SER A 9 5.79 -35.92 -23.19
C SER A 9 6.73 -34.99 -23.94
N ILE A 10 6.55 -34.86 -25.26
CA ILE A 10 7.34 -33.94 -26.13
C ILE A 10 7.19 -32.49 -25.65
N PHE A 11 5.97 -32.06 -25.31
CA PHE A 11 5.72 -30.71 -24.80
C PHE A 11 6.34 -30.50 -23.41
N ALA A 12 6.30 -31.52 -22.54
CA ALA A 12 6.98 -31.48 -21.25
C ALA A 12 8.50 -31.43 -21.41
N LYS A 13 9.08 -32.13 -22.40
CA LYS A 13 10.50 -32.04 -22.75
C LYS A 13 10.84 -30.61 -23.18
N VAL A 14 10.09 -30.02 -24.11
CA VAL A 14 10.32 -28.64 -24.56
C VAL A 14 10.25 -27.64 -23.40
N LYS A 15 9.21 -27.70 -22.57
CA LYS A 15 9.04 -26.85 -21.38
C LYS A 15 10.18 -27.03 -20.37
N TYR A 16 10.60 -28.28 -20.17
CA TYR A 16 11.72 -28.64 -19.31
C TYR A 16 13.06 -28.11 -19.83
N TYR A 17 13.29 -28.20 -21.15
CA TYR A 17 14.49 -27.67 -21.80
C TYR A 17 14.56 -26.14 -21.72
N PHE A 18 13.44 -25.46 -21.99
CA PHE A 18 13.39 -24.01 -21.88
C PHE A 18 13.66 -23.55 -20.44
N LYS A 19 13.05 -24.20 -19.45
CA LYS A 19 13.27 -23.90 -18.02
C LYS A 19 14.74 -24.09 -17.59
N ARG A 20 15.45 -25.10 -18.11
CA ARG A 20 16.82 -25.43 -17.69
C ARG A 20 17.95 -24.78 -18.49
N TYR A 21 17.67 -24.29 -19.69
CA TYR A 21 18.72 -23.82 -20.61
C TYR A 21 18.33 -22.56 -21.40
N TRP A 22 17.40 -21.77 -20.87
CA TRP A 22 17.03 -20.48 -21.47
C TRP A 22 18.26 -19.59 -21.73
N TYR A 23 19.28 -19.64 -20.87
CA TYR A 23 20.51 -18.86 -21.00
C TYR A 23 21.41 -19.29 -22.18
N ILE A 24 21.15 -20.44 -22.81
CA ILE A 24 21.79 -20.88 -24.07
C ILE A 24 20.86 -20.56 -25.24
N ALA A 25 19.57 -20.89 -25.10
CA ALA A 25 18.59 -20.73 -26.16
C ALA A 25 18.34 -19.26 -26.53
N VAL A 26 18.26 -18.35 -25.55
CA VAL A 26 17.99 -16.93 -25.77
C VAL A 26 19.15 -16.24 -26.50
N PRO A 27 20.42 -16.36 -26.08
CA PRO A 27 21.54 -15.77 -26.82
C PRO A 27 21.74 -16.39 -28.21
N ALA A 28 21.58 -17.70 -28.36
CA ALA A 28 21.67 -18.36 -29.66
C ALA A 28 20.57 -17.86 -30.63
N HIS A 29 19.35 -17.69 -30.12
CA HIS A 29 18.25 -17.12 -30.90
C HIS A 29 18.51 -15.66 -31.27
N ALA A 30 19.00 -14.84 -30.34
CA ALA A 30 19.37 -13.45 -30.63
C ALA A 30 20.47 -13.35 -31.70
N ALA A 31 21.55 -14.13 -31.56
CA ALA A 31 22.66 -14.15 -32.52
C ALA A 31 22.20 -14.59 -33.92
N SER A 32 21.38 -15.65 -33.99
CA SER A 32 20.81 -16.13 -35.25
C SER A 32 19.90 -15.07 -35.90
N CYS A 33 19.00 -14.44 -35.13
CA CYS A 33 18.13 -13.37 -35.63
C CYS A 33 18.95 -12.20 -36.21
N THR A 34 19.98 -11.76 -35.50
CA THR A 34 20.85 -10.66 -35.94
C THR A 34 21.61 -11.04 -37.20
N ALA A 35 22.19 -12.25 -37.27
CA ALA A 35 22.92 -12.71 -38.44
C ALA A 35 22.02 -12.80 -39.69
N TRP A 36 20.81 -13.35 -39.55
CA TRP A 36 19.84 -13.43 -40.65
C TRP A 36 19.38 -12.05 -41.12
N PHE A 37 19.11 -11.13 -40.20
CA PHE A 37 18.72 -9.77 -40.58
C PHE A 37 19.85 -9.04 -41.31
N ILE A 38 21.09 -9.14 -40.82
CA ILE A 38 22.26 -8.53 -41.47
C ILE A 38 22.49 -9.13 -42.86
N ALA A 39 22.42 -10.46 -43.00
CA ALA A 39 22.60 -11.12 -44.29
C ALA A 39 21.58 -10.64 -45.32
N LEU A 40 20.29 -10.60 -44.94
CA LEU A 40 19.23 -10.12 -45.81
C LEU A 40 19.36 -8.63 -46.12
N TYR A 41 19.76 -7.82 -45.13
CA TYR A 41 20.03 -6.40 -45.33
C TYR A 41 21.17 -6.17 -46.33
N LEU A 42 22.25 -6.96 -46.27
CA LEU A 42 23.36 -6.87 -47.22
C LEU A 42 22.93 -7.29 -48.63
N VAL A 43 22.10 -8.32 -48.77
CA VAL A 43 21.54 -8.75 -50.07
C VAL A 43 20.73 -7.62 -50.70
N VAL A 44 19.79 -7.03 -49.96
CA VAL A 44 18.96 -5.91 -50.46
C VAL A 44 19.83 -4.68 -50.75
N LYS A 45 20.81 -4.37 -49.89
CA LYS A 45 21.71 -3.22 -50.07
C LYS A 45 22.65 -3.38 -51.27
N SER A 46 23.01 -4.62 -51.62
CA SER A 46 23.88 -4.91 -52.78
C SER A 46 23.20 -4.73 -54.13
N GLY A 47 21.91 -4.37 -54.14
CA GLY A 47 21.15 -4.11 -55.37
C GLY A 47 20.66 -5.39 -56.07
N VAL A 48 20.63 -6.52 -55.36
CA VAL A 48 20.03 -7.76 -55.86
C VAL A 48 18.54 -7.52 -56.09
N ASP A 49 18.05 -7.90 -57.27
CA ASP A 49 16.63 -7.87 -57.58
C ASP A 49 15.89 -8.93 -56.74
N VAL A 50 15.33 -8.46 -55.63
CA VAL A 50 14.60 -9.26 -54.66
C VAL A 50 13.35 -9.89 -55.28
N ILE A 51 12.70 -9.20 -56.22
CA ILE A 51 11.47 -9.68 -56.86
C ILE A 51 11.80 -10.85 -57.77
N ALA A 52 12.82 -10.69 -58.65
CA ALA A 52 13.29 -11.76 -59.51
C ALA A 52 13.78 -12.98 -58.72
N LEU A 53 14.44 -12.76 -57.57
CA LEU A 53 14.88 -13.84 -56.68
C LEU A 53 13.70 -14.61 -56.07
N LEU A 54 12.65 -13.92 -55.62
CA LEU A 54 11.47 -14.56 -55.02
C LEU A 54 10.66 -15.34 -56.06
N GLU A 55 10.56 -14.83 -57.29
CA GLU A 55 9.93 -15.50 -58.42
C GLU A 55 10.72 -16.75 -58.83
N TRP A 56 12.06 -16.67 -58.88
CA TRP A 56 12.93 -17.83 -59.13
C TRP A 56 12.78 -18.93 -58.06
N MET A 57 12.57 -18.54 -56.79
CA MET A 57 12.30 -19.46 -55.68
C MET A 57 10.87 -20.02 -55.67
N HIS A 58 10.02 -19.69 -56.65
CA HIS A 58 8.62 -20.12 -56.75
C HIS A 58 7.80 -19.78 -55.50
N MET A 59 8.02 -18.59 -54.92
CA MET A 59 7.25 -18.13 -53.77
C MET A 59 5.82 -17.77 -54.17
N PRO A 60 4.80 -18.02 -53.32
CA PRO A 60 3.40 -17.68 -53.62
C PRO A 60 3.20 -16.21 -54.01
N ASP A 61 2.32 -15.94 -54.99
CA ASP A 61 2.06 -14.60 -55.53
C ASP A 61 1.68 -13.58 -54.45
N ALA A 62 0.92 -14.00 -53.43
CA ALA A 62 0.55 -13.17 -52.28
C ALA A 62 1.75 -12.65 -51.45
N ILE A 63 2.92 -13.27 -51.58
CA ILE A 63 4.17 -12.85 -50.93
C ILE A 63 4.96 -11.93 -51.86
N VAL A 64 5.05 -12.28 -53.15
CA VAL A 64 5.72 -11.48 -54.19
C VAL A 64 5.05 -10.11 -54.34
N GLU A 65 3.71 -10.10 -54.36
CA GLU A 65 2.89 -8.89 -54.48
C GLU A 65 3.06 -7.94 -53.28
N LYS A 66 3.28 -8.45 -52.07
CA LYS A 66 3.59 -7.62 -50.88
C LYS A 66 4.93 -6.91 -51.00
N VAL A 67 5.91 -7.53 -51.65
CA VAL A 67 7.22 -6.89 -51.90
C VAL A 67 7.10 -5.90 -53.06
N LYS A 68 6.36 -6.23 -54.13
CA LYS A 68 6.08 -5.35 -55.27
C LYS A 68 5.31 -4.08 -54.88
N ASN A 69 4.33 -4.19 -53.98
CA ASN A 69 3.51 -3.07 -53.51
C ASN A 69 4.18 -2.21 -52.42
N THR A 70 5.45 -2.47 -52.12
CA THR A 70 6.21 -1.65 -51.19
C THR A 70 6.70 -0.39 -51.95
N PRO A 71 6.42 0.84 -51.47
CA PRO A 71 6.79 2.07 -52.16
C PRO A 71 8.29 2.11 -52.49
N GLU A 72 8.69 2.67 -53.63
CA GLU A 72 10.11 2.81 -54.02
C GLU A 72 10.93 3.63 -53.00
N THR A 73 10.27 4.45 -52.19
CA THR A 73 10.84 5.21 -51.07
C THR A 73 11.01 4.41 -49.77
N ALA A 74 10.49 3.18 -49.72
CA ALA A 74 10.66 2.31 -48.57
C ALA A 74 12.13 1.90 -48.48
N GLY A 75 12.83 2.46 -47.49
CA GLY A 75 14.25 2.22 -47.33
C GLY A 75 14.58 0.72 -47.26
N VAL A 76 15.79 0.36 -47.69
CA VAL A 76 16.39 -1.00 -47.69
C VAL A 76 16.00 -1.85 -46.45
N VAL A 77 15.83 -1.21 -45.30
CA VAL A 77 15.37 -1.81 -44.03
C VAL A 77 13.99 -2.47 -44.13
N VAL A 78 13.01 -1.84 -44.78
CA VAL A 78 11.62 -2.34 -44.88
C VAL A 78 11.56 -3.62 -45.72
N VAL A 79 12.21 -3.62 -46.89
CA VAL A 79 12.30 -4.79 -47.77
C VAL A 79 13.06 -5.94 -47.05
N SER A 80 14.11 -5.62 -46.31
CA SER A 80 14.85 -6.59 -45.49
C SER A 80 13.98 -7.21 -44.40
N LEU A 81 13.09 -6.46 -43.77
CA LEU A 81 12.15 -6.97 -42.76
C LEU A 81 11.07 -7.89 -43.35
N ILE A 82 10.62 -7.61 -44.58
CA ILE A 82 9.66 -8.48 -45.29
C ILE A 82 10.35 -9.80 -45.63
N LEU A 83 11.55 -9.76 -46.21
CA LEU A 83 12.36 -10.97 -46.47
C LEU A 83 12.66 -11.74 -45.19
N TYR A 84 12.94 -11.04 -44.09
CA TYR A 84 13.19 -11.64 -42.79
C TYR A 84 11.98 -12.43 -42.26
N LYS A 85 10.75 -11.93 -42.50
CA LYS A 85 9.52 -12.67 -42.18
C LYS A 85 9.31 -13.88 -43.08
N ILE A 86 9.67 -13.79 -44.36
CA ILE A 86 9.58 -14.90 -45.30
C ILE A 86 10.58 -16.02 -44.94
N ALA A 87 11.80 -15.65 -44.55
CA ALA A 87 12.86 -16.57 -44.17
C ALA A 87 12.68 -17.23 -42.78
N MET A 88 11.56 -16.99 -42.08
CA MET A 88 11.33 -17.51 -40.73
C MET A 88 11.53 -19.03 -40.59
N PRO A 89 11.03 -19.91 -41.48
CA PRO A 89 11.21 -21.36 -41.34
C PRO A 89 12.69 -21.76 -41.34
N PHE A 90 13.47 -21.22 -42.28
CA PHE A 90 14.92 -21.46 -42.38
C PHE A 90 15.69 -20.86 -41.22
N ARG A 91 15.28 -19.68 -40.74
CA ARG A 91 15.84 -19.06 -39.53
C ARG A 91 15.62 -19.93 -38.30
N TYR A 92 14.42 -20.47 -38.10
CA TYR A 92 14.17 -21.35 -36.96
C TYR A 92 14.97 -22.65 -37.06
N MET A 93 15.08 -23.24 -38.25
CA MET A 93 15.88 -24.44 -38.48
C MET A 93 17.37 -24.21 -38.16
N THR A 94 17.97 -23.14 -38.68
CA THR A 94 19.38 -22.79 -38.40
C THR A 94 19.59 -22.42 -36.92
N THR A 95 18.61 -21.79 -36.27
CA THR A 95 18.66 -21.50 -34.84
C THR A 95 18.64 -22.77 -33.99
N LEU A 96 17.84 -23.78 -34.37
CA LEU A 96 17.81 -25.07 -33.68
C LEU A 96 19.14 -25.81 -33.83
N LEU A 97 19.74 -25.81 -35.03
CA LEU A 97 21.06 -26.38 -35.27
C LEU A 97 22.15 -25.67 -34.46
N LEU A 98 22.11 -24.33 -34.41
CA LEU A 98 23.03 -23.53 -33.61
C LEU A 98 22.92 -23.87 -32.11
N ILE A 99 21.69 -24.00 -31.60
CA ILE A 99 21.43 -24.41 -30.23
C ILE A 99 22.02 -25.81 -29.99
N GLN A 100 21.72 -26.78 -30.86
CA GLN A 100 22.25 -28.15 -30.75
C GLN A 100 23.78 -28.21 -30.77
N ALA A 101 24.42 -27.48 -31.69
CA ALA A 101 25.87 -27.37 -31.79
C ALA A 101 26.49 -26.71 -30.55
N THR A 102 25.83 -25.68 -30.02
CA THR A 102 26.26 -25.00 -28.78
C THR A 102 26.18 -25.93 -27.59
N PHE A 103 25.09 -26.70 -27.47
CA PHE A 103 24.93 -27.72 -26.43
C PHE A 103 25.99 -28.81 -26.52
N TRP A 104 26.22 -29.35 -27.72
CA TRP A 104 27.21 -30.40 -27.94
C TRP A 104 28.62 -29.92 -27.57
N THR A 105 28.99 -28.70 -27.99
CA THR A 105 30.28 -28.09 -27.69
C THR A 105 30.45 -27.84 -26.19
N LEU A 106 29.47 -27.22 -25.53
CA LEU A 106 29.52 -26.94 -24.07
C LEU A 106 29.56 -28.22 -23.24
N ARG A 107 28.86 -29.28 -23.68
CA ARG A 107 28.89 -30.59 -23.03
C ARG A 107 30.26 -31.25 -23.18
N ARG A 108 30.87 -31.21 -24.36
CA ARG A 108 32.20 -31.75 -24.63
C ARG A 108 33.30 -31.03 -23.84
N MET A 109 33.13 -29.73 -23.60
CA MET A 109 34.04 -28.91 -22.81
C MET A 109 33.81 -29.00 -21.30
N GLY A 110 32.84 -29.78 -20.82
CA GLY A 110 32.49 -29.87 -19.39
C GLY A 110 31.96 -28.56 -18.78
N LYS A 111 31.60 -27.58 -19.61
CA LYS A 111 31.14 -26.23 -19.20
C LYS A 111 29.62 -26.08 -19.24
N LEU A 112 28.89 -27.18 -19.43
CA LEU A 112 27.43 -27.17 -19.42
C LEU A 112 26.92 -27.02 -17.99
N LYS A 113 26.63 -25.77 -17.60
CA LYS A 113 26.13 -25.43 -16.27
C LYS A 113 24.63 -25.72 -16.15
N THR A 114 24.14 -26.01 -14.97
CA THR A 114 22.69 -26.06 -14.76
C THR A 114 22.11 -24.63 -14.72
N ALA A 115 20.85 -24.41 -15.13
CA ALA A 115 20.23 -23.08 -15.03
C ALA A 115 20.35 -22.46 -13.63
N ARG A 116 20.30 -23.28 -12.58
CA ARG A 116 20.49 -22.84 -11.19
C ARG A 116 21.91 -22.36 -10.90
N GLU A 117 22.93 -23.02 -11.43
CA GLU A 117 24.32 -22.56 -11.30
C GLU A 117 24.57 -21.26 -12.08
N VAL A 118 23.94 -21.10 -13.24
CA VAL A 118 24.02 -19.87 -14.02
C VAL A 118 23.26 -18.75 -13.34
N GLU A 119 22.05 -18.99 -12.84
CA GLU A 119 21.26 -18.02 -12.07
C GLU A 119 22.00 -17.58 -10.80
N TYR A 120 22.58 -18.54 -10.07
CA TYR A 120 23.43 -18.24 -8.92
C TYR A 120 24.66 -17.40 -9.33
N LYS A 121 25.37 -17.77 -10.41
CA LYS A 121 26.55 -17.05 -10.88
C LYS A 121 26.22 -15.66 -11.41
N VAL A 122 25.14 -15.49 -12.17
CA VAL A 122 24.65 -14.20 -12.68
C VAL A 122 24.21 -13.31 -11.54
N ARG A 123 23.49 -13.85 -10.55
CA ARG A 123 23.12 -13.12 -9.34
C ARG A 123 24.35 -12.70 -8.53
N THR A 124 25.33 -13.59 -8.41
CA THR A 124 26.60 -13.32 -7.71
C THR A 124 27.45 -12.28 -8.45
N GLU A 125 27.55 -12.38 -9.78
CA GLU A 125 28.25 -11.41 -10.63
C GLU A 125 27.55 -10.05 -10.65
N TYR A 126 26.21 -10.03 -10.57
CA TYR A 126 25.43 -8.81 -10.42
C TYR A 126 25.69 -8.14 -9.06
N GLU A 127 25.68 -8.91 -7.97
CA GLU A 127 26.01 -8.36 -6.64
C GLU A 127 27.46 -7.87 -6.54
N LEU A 128 28.42 -8.60 -7.13
CA LEU A 128 29.83 -8.21 -7.16
C LEU A 128 30.10 -6.97 -8.04
N ASN A 129 29.40 -6.85 -9.18
CA ASN A 129 29.57 -5.74 -10.11
C ASN A 129 28.53 -4.61 -9.94
N LYS A 130 27.72 -4.66 -8.87
CA LYS A 130 26.70 -3.66 -8.52
C LYS A 130 27.26 -2.24 -8.50
N ALA A 131 28.53 -2.08 -8.10
CA ALA A 131 29.27 -0.82 -8.10
C ALA A 131 29.55 -0.25 -9.51
N MET A 132 29.66 -1.07 -10.56
CA MET A 132 29.82 -0.59 -11.95
C MET A 132 28.47 -0.21 -12.57
N PHE A 133 27.42 -1.02 -12.36
CA PHE A 133 26.08 -0.73 -12.87
C PHE A 133 25.45 0.49 -12.18
N GLY A 134 25.74 0.69 -10.89
CA GLY A 134 25.36 1.89 -10.14
C GLY A 134 26.01 3.19 -10.65
N ARG A 135 27.26 3.15 -11.16
CA ARG A 135 27.97 4.35 -11.64
C ARG A 135 27.32 5.02 -12.85
N LYS A 136 26.61 4.28 -13.71
CA LYS A 136 25.96 4.84 -14.90
C LYS A 136 24.72 5.69 -14.56
N TRP A 137 24.09 5.43 -13.41
CA TRP A 137 22.98 6.21 -12.85
C TRP A 137 23.43 7.37 -11.96
N TYR A 138 24.69 7.38 -11.51
CA TYR A 138 25.26 8.43 -10.65
C TYR A 138 25.67 9.72 -11.37
N ARG A 139 25.71 9.74 -12.72
CA ARG A 139 26.17 10.92 -13.47
C ARG A 139 25.21 12.12 -13.43
N TYR A 140 24.01 11.96 -12.84
CA TYR A 140 23.07 13.05 -12.58
C TYR A 140 23.00 13.52 -11.12
N ARG A 141 23.85 13.01 -10.21
CA ARG A 141 23.75 13.32 -8.76
C ARG A 141 24.89 14.17 -8.19
N HIS A 142 25.93 14.49 -8.95
CA HIS A 142 27.02 15.36 -8.48
C HIS A 142 26.72 16.84 -8.74
N LEU A 143 25.68 17.35 -8.09
CA LEU A 143 25.60 18.73 -7.62
C LEU A 143 25.14 18.67 -6.15
N GLY A 144 26.11 18.77 -5.24
CA GLY A 144 25.84 19.09 -3.83
C GLY A 144 25.73 17.93 -2.85
N VAL A 145 26.86 17.28 -2.51
CA VAL A 145 27.04 16.77 -1.13
C VAL A 145 28.48 17.06 -0.72
N ARG A 146 28.68 18.13 0.06
CA ARG A 146 29.90 18.31 0.87
C ARG A 146 29.73 17.51 2.15
N SER A 147 30.79 16.81 2.54
CA SER A 147 30.88 16.05 3.79
C SER A 147 30.50 16.91 4.99
N VAL A 148 29.51 16.47 5.78
CA VAL A 148 29.19 17.08 7.07
C VAL A 148 29.83 16.24 8.18
N SER A 149 30.59 16.92 9.02
CA SER A 149 31.28 16.41 10.19
C SER A 149 30.30 15.77 11.19
N ARG A 150 30.67 14.58 11.70
CA ARG A 150 30.07 13.93 12.88
C ARG A 150 29.95 14.91 14.04
N LYS A 151 28.74 15.39 14.36
CA LYS A 151 28.38 15.87 15.69
C LYS A 151 26.85 15.83 15.81
N ASN A 152 26.39 15.24 16.92
CA ASN A 152 25.01 15.07 17.39
C ASN A 152 24.36 13.70 17.09
N SER A 153 24.87 12.64 17.73
CA SER A 153 24.10 11.40 17.92
C SER A 153 23.10 11.57 19.06
N VAL A 154 21.83 11.72 18.73
CA VAL A 154 20.73 11.68 19.71
C VAL A 154 20.56 10.23 20.15
N HIS A 155 20.84 9.93 21.42
CA HIS A 155 20.68 8.59 21.98
C HIS A 155 19.21 8.36 22.34
N ALA A 156 18.58 7.33 21.78
CA ALA A 156 17.26 6.89 22.22
C ALA A 156 17.35 6.40 23.68
N THR A 157 16.55 6.96 24.57
CA THR A 157 16.50 6.51 25.98
C THR A 157 15.78 5.16 26.08
N THR A 158 16.14 4.34 27.07
CA THR A 158 15.50 3.04 27.36
C THR A 158 13.97 3.16 27.50
N ALA A 159 13.49 4.30 27.97
CA ALA A 159 12.06 4.61 28.11
C ALA A 159 11.31 4.61 26.76
N HIS A 160 11.88 5.22 25.70
CA HIS A 160 11.26 5.24 24.37
C HIS A 160 11.15 3.83 23.76
N LEU A 161 12.19 3.01 23.94
CA LEU A 161 12.19 1.63 23.45
C LEU A 161 11.14 0.77 24.19
N GLY A 162 11.03 0.94 25.52
CA GLY A 162 10.01 0.27 26.33
C GLY A 162 8.58 0.62 25.91
N GLN A 163 8.33 1.89 25.57
CA GLN A 163 7.03 2.35 25.08
C GLN A 163 6.66 1.70 23.73
N VAL A 164 7.57 1.70 22.75
CA VAL A 164 7.33 1.06 21.44
C VAL A 164 7.03 -0.42 21.59
N GLN A 165 7.79 -1.15 22.42
CA GLN A 165 7.56 -2.57 22.67
C GLN A 165 6.21 -2.82 23.37
N ARG A 166 5.81 -1.96 24.31
CA ARG A 166 4.51 -2.06 24.98
C ARG A 166 3.37 -1.89 23.97
N LEU A 167 3.43 -0.84 23.14
CA LEU A 167 2.40 -0.54 22.14
C LEU A 167 2.32 -1.61 21.04
N GLN A 168 3.45 -2.20 20.64
CA GLN A 168 3.46 -3.34 19.72
C GLN A 168 2.77 -4.57 20.34
N LYS A 169 3.00 -4.85 21.63
CA LYS A 169 2.29 -5.93 22.34
C LYS A 169 0.80 -5.64 22.51
N GLU A 170 0.41 -4.38 22.71
CA GLU A 170 -0.99 -3.97 22.71
C GLU A 170 -1.63 -4.21 21.34
N HIS A 171 -0.95 -3.88 20.25
CA HIS A 171 -1.39 -4.19 18.88
C HIS A 171 -1.49 -5.70 18.60
N GLU A 172 -0.59 -6.52 19.17
CA GLU A 172 -0.66 -8.00 19.07
C GLU A 172 -1.84 -8.60 19.84
N LYS A 173 -2.30 -7.95 20.90
CA LYS A 173 -3.47 -8.41 21.65
C LYS A 173 -4.72 -8.14 20.82
N LEU A 174 -5.13 -9.17 20.08
CA LEU A 174 -6.35 -9.29 19.24
C LEU A 174 -7.69 -8.88 19.90
N ASN A 175 -7.70 -8.41 21.15
CA ASN A 175 -8.89 -8.15 21.95
C ASN A 175 -9.15 -6.67 22.25
N GLU A 176 -8.23 -5.75 21.93
CA GLU A 176 -8.46 -4.31 22.14
C GLU A 176 -8.78 -3.65 20.79
N GLN A 177 -10.04 -3.26 20.61
CA GLN A 177 -10.62 -2.76 19.34
C GLN A 177 -10.12 -1.37 18.90
N ASN A 178 -8.93 -0.96 19.33
CA ASN A 178 -8.43 0.40 19.15
C ASN A 178 -7.19 0.42 18.26
N MET A 179 -7.25 1.19 17.18
CA MET A 179 -6.09 1.52 16.35
C MET A 179 -5.09 2.34 17.15
N VAL A 180 -3.81 1.97 17.11
CA VAL A 180 -2.72 2.67 17.81
C VAL A 180 -2.06 3.68 16.87
N PRO A 181 -2.17 5.00 17.10
CA PRO A 181 -1.59 6.01 16.21
C PRO A 181 -0.06 5.95 16.21
N PRO A 182 0.60 6.51 15.17
CA PRO A 182 2.04 6.64 15.12
C PRO A 182 2.61 7.38 16.33
N VAL A 183 3.70 6.84 16.87
CA VAL A 183 4.35 7.30 18.10
C VAL A 183 5.51 8.22 17.76
N ASP A 184 5.64 9.33 18.47
CA ASP A 184 6.81 10.20 18.34
C ASP A 184 8.03 9.56 19.01
N THR A 185 9.13 9.48 18.26
CA THR A 185 10.39 8.93 18.73
C THR A 185 11.53 9.88 18.37
N VAL A 186 12.73 9.63 18.93
CA VAL A 186 13.93 10.45 18.62
C VAL A 186 14.35 10.39 17.15
N VAL A 187 13.87 9.40 16.39
CA VAL A 187 14.16 9.23 14.96
C VAL A 187 13.00 9.70 14.06
N GLY A 188 11.97 10.32 14.64
CA GLY A 188 10.76 10.76 13.93
C GLY A 188 9.53 9.94 14.32
N ARG A 189 8.42 10.22 13.63
CA ARG A 189 7.13 9.63 13.96
C ARG A 189 6.96 8.23 13.36
N LEU A 190 6.87 7.21 14.22
CA LEU A 190 6.91 5.79 13.86
C LEU A 190 5.50 5.16 13.88
N GLY A 191 5.02 4.76 12.70
CA GLY A 191 3.83 3.92 12.56
C GLY A 191 4.14 2.46 12.88
N LEU A 192 3.29 1.84 13.70
CA LEU A 192 3.49 0.49 14.22
C LEU A 192 2.66 -0.52 13.41
N SER A 193 3.28 -1.65 13.07
CA SER A 193 2.65 -2.77 12.35
C SER A 193 3.50 -4.02 12.55
N ILE A 194 2.94 -5.21 12.32
CA ILE A 194 3.64 -6.48 12.58
C ILE A 194 3.43 -7.45 11.43
N CYS A 195 4.54 -7.94 10.87
CA CYS A 195 4.59 -9.05 9.92
C CYS A 195 3.51 -9.04 8.83
N TYR A 196 2.42 -9.77 9.07
CA TYR A 196 1.35 -9.99 8.11
C TYR A 196 0.62 -8.69 7.72
N ASP A 197 0.65 -7.69 8.60
CA ASP A 197 0.12 -6.34 8.40
C ASP A 197 0.62 -5.67 7.12
N VAL A 198 1.86 -5.97 6.68
CA VAL A 198 2.43 -5.42 5.45
C VAL A 198 1.59 -5.76 4.21
N ARG A 199 0.71 -6.76 4.28
CA ARG A 199 -0.19 -7.12 3.17
C ARG A 199 -1.37 -6.16 3.00
N PHE A 200 -1.73 -5.42 4.04
CA PHE A 200 -2.91 -4.55 4.08
C PHE A 200 -2.46 -3.08 3.93
N PRO A 201 -2.55 -2.49 2.73
CA PRO A 201 -2.10 -1.11 2.50
C PRO A 201 -2.85 -0.09 3.36
N GLU A 202 -4.10 -0.37 3.72
CA GLU A 202 -4.98 0.51 4.51
C GLU A 202 -4.36 0.95 5.83
N LEU A 203 -3.70 0.02 6.54
CA LEU A 203 -3.03 0.32 7.81
C LEU A 203 -1.87 1.32 7.62
N SER A 204 -1.11 1.17 6.53
CA SER A 204 0.03 2.05 6.26
C SER A 204 -0.41 3.42 5.75
N LEU A 205 -1.46 3.45 4.92
CA LEU A 205 -2.12 4.66 4.47
C LEU A 205 -2.65 5.47 5.66
N TRP A 206 -3.30 4.79 6.61
CA TRP A 206 -3.78 5.42 7.84
C TRP A 206 -2.62 5.94 8.68
N ASN A 207 -1.58 5.14 8.94
CA ASN A 207 -0.39 5.59 9.68
C ASN A 207 0.22 6.86 9.05
N ARG A 208 0.37 6.90 7.72
CA ARG A 208 0.85 8.09 7.01
C ARG A 208 -0.10 9.29 7.14
N ARG A 209 -1.42 9.10 7.05
CA ARG A 209 -2.41 10.18 7.31
C ARG A 209 -2.32 10.72 8.75
N ARG A 210 -1.94 9.88 9.71
CA ARG A 210 -1.67 10.28 11.10
C ARG A 210 -0.25 10.82 11.30
N GLY A 211 0.49 11.10 10.23
CA GLY A 211 1.76 11.81 10.26
C GLY A 211 3.00 10.91 10.40
N ALA A 212 2.87 9.58 10.25
CA ALA A 212 4.04 8.71 10.26
C ALA A 212 5.07 9.16 9.21
N GLN A 213 6.34 9.19 9.59
CA GLN A 213 7.50 9.39 8.73
C GLN A 213 8.27 8.07 8.53
N LEU A 214 8.07 7.13 9.45
CA LEU A 214 8.58 5.77 9.39
C LEU A 214 7.44 4.78 9.61
N LEU A 215 7.53 3.61 8.98
CA LEU A 215 6.67 2.46 9.24
C LEU A 215 7.53 1.28 9.69
N SER A 216 7.10 0.55 10.71
CA SER A 216 7.79 -0.66 11.16
C SER A 216 7.04 -1.93 10.76
N PHE A 217 7.76 -2.96 10.32
CA PHE A 217 7.21 -4.31 10.13
C PHE A 217 8.15 -5.39 10.72
N PRO A 218 8.37 -5.43 12.05
CA PRO A 218 9.01 -6.57 12.69
C PRO A 218 8.30 -7.87 12.31
N SER A 219 9.08 -8.87 11.88
CA SER A 219 8.51 -9.99 11.11
C SER A 219 9.17 -11.34 11.33
N ALA A 220 8.38 -12.39 11.12
CA ALA A 220 8.86 -13.77 10.99
C ALA A 220 8.28 -14.43 9.74
N PHE A 221 8.50 -13.83 8.56
CA PHE A 221 8.03 -14.34 7.28
C PHE A 221 8.53 -15.76 7.03
N THR A 222 7.66 -16.62 6.49
CA THR A 222 8.05 -17.97 6.05
C THR A 222 8.99 -17.86 4.85
N LEU A 223 9.91 -18.82 4.69
CA LEU A 223 10.93 -18.80 3.62
C LEU A 223 10.30 -18.61 2.22
N ASN A 224 9.33 -19.44 1.86
CA ASN A 224 8.72 -19.43 0.53
C ASN A 224 7.99 -18.12 0.23
N THR A 225 7.25 -17.59 1.21
CA THR A 225 6.50 -16.36 1.05
C THR A 225 7.42 -15.15 1.07
N GLY A 226 8.45 -15.15 1.90
CA GLY A 226 9.43 -14.07 1.96
C GLY A 226 10.21 -13.93 0.66
N LEU A 227 10.65 -15.05 0.07
CA LEU A 227 11.36 -15.09 -1.20
C LEU A 227 10.62 -14.37 -2.33
N ALA A 228 9.28 -14.44 -2.33
CA ALA A 228 8.46 -13.84 -3.37
C ALA A 228 7.98 -12.42 -3.04
N HIS A 229 7.67 -12.13 -1.77
CA HIS A 229 6.87 -10.95 -1.41
C HIS A 229 7.59 -9.93 -0.54
N TRP A 230 8.62 -10.33 0.22
CA TRP A 230 9.17 -9.52 1.31
C TRP A 230 9.65 -8.15 0.84
N GLU A 231 10.63 -8.12 -0.05
CA GLU A 231 11.20 -6.86 -0.54
C GLU A 231 10.14 -6.02 -1.27
N THR A 232 9.35 -6.64 -2.16
CA THR A 232 8.33 -5.94 -2.96
C THR A 232 7.30 -5.25 -2.09
N LEU A 233 6.77 -5.92 -1.06
CA LEU A 233 5.77 -5.33 -0.18
C LEU A 233 6.36 -4.20 0.66
N LEU A 234 7.54 -4.39 1.25
CA LEU A 234 8.19 -3.34 2.05
C LEU A 234 8.48 -2.09 1.21
N ARG A 235 9.00 -2.27 0.00
CA ARG A 235 9.25 -1.15 -0.92
C ARG A 235 7.97 -0.48 -1.38
N ALA A 236 6.91 -1.24 -1.66
CA ALA A 236 5.61 -0.68 -1.99
C ALA A 236 5.08 0.21 -0.85
N ARG A 237 5.15 -0.26 0.41
CA ARG A 237 4.74 0.52 1.58
C ARG A 237 5.55 1.79 1.75
N ALA A 238 6.86 1.75 1.46
CA ALA A 238 7.73 2.91 1.52
C ALA A 238 7.36 3.96 0.46
N ILE A 239 7.17 3.52 -0.80
CA ILE A 239 6.88 4.39 -1.94
C ILE A 239 5.49 5.02 -1.81
N GLU A 240 4.45 4.21 -1.62
CA GLU A 240 3.06 4.70 -1.65
C GLU A 240 2.74 5.63 -0.47
N ASN A 241 3.45 5.45 0.65
CA ASN A 241 3.29 6.25 1.86
C ASN A 241 4.40 7.27 2.06
N GLN A 242 5.41 7.34 1.19
CA GLN A 242 6.58 8.22 1.29
C GLN A 242 7.10 8.28 2.73
N CYS A 243 7.43 7.10 3.26
CA CYS A 243 7.97 6.88 4.59
C CYS A 243 9.20 5.98 4.48
N TYR A 244 10.13 6.11 5.43
CA TYR A 244 11.07 5.01 5.63
C TYR A 244 10.31 3.78 6.10
N VAL A 245 10.79 2.60 5.72
CA VAL A 245 10.27 1.32 6.23
C VAL A 245 11.39 0.57 6.93
N VAL A 246 11.18 0.23 8.20
CA VAL A 246 12.13 -0.51 9.05
C VAL A 246 11.56 -1.88 9.36
N ALA A 247 12.21 -2.93 8.88
CA ALA A 247 11.69 -4.29 8.99
C ALA A 247 12.76 -5.24 9.54
N ALA A 248 12.85 -5.31 10.87
CA ALA A 248 13.62 -6.35 11.55
C ALA A 248 12.95 -7.72 11.31
N ALA A 249 13.74 -8.75 11.03
CA ALA A 249 13.20 -10.05 10.64
C ALA A 249 13.94 -11.22 11.29
N GLN A 250 13.17 -12.25 11.63
CA GLN A 250 13.71 -13.57 11.95
C GLN A 250 14.29 -14.24 10.70
N THR A 251 15.42 -14.95 10.84
CA THR A 251 16.11 -15.68 9.76
C THR A 251 16.45 -17.12 10.19
N GLY A 252 16.73 -17.99 9.23
CA GLY A 252 17.19 -19.35 9.47
C GLY A 252 16.13 -20.31 10.00
N ALA A 253 16.56 -21.51 10.37
CA ALA A 253 15.70 -22.56 10.91
C ALA A 253 15.52 -22.40 12.42
N HIS A 254 14.27 -22.24 12.86
CA HIS A 254 13.90 -22.16 14.28
C HIS A 254 13.80 -23.54 14.92
N ASN A 255 13.29 -24.49 14.15
CA ASN A 255 13.14 -25.90 14.50
C ASN A 255 12.97 -26.72 13.18
N PRO A 256 12.91 -28.06 13.24
CA PRO A 256 12.86 -28.90 12.03
C PRO A 256 11.68 -28.62 11.07
N LYS A 257 10.63 -27.95 11.53
CA LYS A 257 9.41 -27.66 10.74
C LYS A 257 9.20 -26.17 10.44
N ARG A 258 10.01 -25.27 11.00
CA ARG A 258 9.82 -23.81 10.90
C ARG A 258 11.11 -23.10 10.53
N GLN A 259 11.06 -22.37 9.41
CA GLN A 259 12.17 -21.55 8.90
C GLN A 259 11.64 -20.17 8.49
N SER A 260 12.43 -19.13 8.75
CA SER A 260 12.10 -17.75 8.34
C SER A 260 13.03 -17.23 7.26
N TYR A 261 12.51 -16.28 6.49
CA TYR A 261 13.18 -15.73 5.31
C TYR A 261 14.39 -14.85 5.63
N GLY A 262 14.40 -14.14 6.77
CA GLY A 262 15.45 -13.18 7.06
C GLY A 262 15.31 -11.90 6.25
N HIS A 263 16.42 -11.45 5.63
CA HIS A 263 16.48 -10.22 4.84
C HIS A 263 15.94 -8.98 5.57
N ALA A 264 16.26 -8.85 6.87
CA ALA A 264 15.95 -7.64 7.63
C ALA A 264 16.53 -6.41 6.93
N MET A 265 15.74 -5.34 6.75
CA MET A 265 16.14 -4.20 5.92
C MET A 265 15.53 -2.88 6.35
N VAL A 266 16.13 -1.80 5.83
CA VAL A 266 15.61 -0.44 5.86
C VAL A 266 15.43 0.04 4.42
N VAL A 267 14.25 0.56 4.12
CA VAL A 267 13.88 1.12 2.81
C VAL A 267 13.63 2.62 2.98
N ASP A 268 14.13 3.45 2.06
CA ASP A 268 13.89 4.89 2.05
C ASP A 268 12.51 5.27 1.45
N PRO A 269 12.05 6.53 1.59
CA PRO A 269 10.75 6.97 1.07
C PRO A 269 10.61 6.93 -0.45
N TRP A 270 11.70 6.72 -1.19
CA TRP A 270 11.71 6.53 -2.65
C TRP A 270 11.75 5.05 -3.05
N GLY A 271 11.76 4.14 -2.08
CA GLY A 271 11.76 2.71 -2.27
C GLY A 271 13.14 2.10 -2.50
N ALA A 272 14.24 2.78 -2.22
CA ALA A 272 15.57 2.18 -2.26
C ALA A 272 15.87 1.42 -0.95
N VAL A 273 16.41 0.21 -1.06
CA VAL A 273 16.90 -0.55 0.11
C VAL A 273 18.25 0.02 0.53
N VAL A 274 18.26 0.81 1.60
CA VAL A 274 19.45 1.55 2.06
C VAL A 274 20.32 0.76 3.04
N ALA A 275 19.73 -0.23 3.72
CA ALA A 275 20.46 -1.18 4.56
C ALA A 275 19.76 -2.54 4.54
N GLN A 276 20.54 -3.63 4.59
CA GLN A 276 20.01 -4.98 4.71
C GLN A 276 21.02 -5.87 5.43
N CYS A 277 20.54 -6.75 6.32
CA CYS A 277 21.37 -7.74 6.97
C CYS A 277 21.86 -8.81 5.97
N SER A 278 23.04 -9.36 6.25
CA SER A 278 23.49 -10.61 5.62
C SER A 278 22.63 -11.79 6.08
N GLU A 279 22.67 -12.91 5.35
CA GLU A 279 21.89 -14.13 5.66
C GLU A 279 22.47 -14.90 6.85
N ARG A 280 22.42 -14.29 8.04
CA ARG A 280 22.84 -14.84 9.34
C ARG A 280 22.24 -14.00 10.48
N VAL A 281 22.41 -14.45 11.72
CA VAL A 281 22.05 -13.64 12.89
C VAL A 281 23.04 -12.47 13.00
N ASP A 282 22.60 -11.28 12.62
CA ASP A 282 23.42 -10.07 12.54
C ASP A 282 22.53 -8.81 12.51
N MET A 283 23.16 -7.64 12.48
CA MET A 283 22.51 -6.35 12.34
C MET A 283 23.00 -5.57 11.11
N CYS A 284 22.24 -4.55 10.70
CA CYS A 284 22.65 -3.57 9.70
C CYS A 284 22.38 -2.15 10.23
N PHE A 285 23.08 -1.17 9.69
CA PHE A 285 22.99 0.22 10.11
C PHE A 285 22.46 1.08 8.95
N ALA A 286 21.54 2.00 9.27
CA ALA A 286 21.04 3.00 8.34
C ALA A 286 21.00 4.36 9.04
N GLU A 287 21.44 5.39 8.33
CA GLU A 287 21.18 6.78 8.71
C GLU A 287 19.94 7.25 7.94
N ILE A 288 18.98 7.85 8.64
CA ILE A 288 17.75 8.36 8.07
C ILE A 288 17.76 9.89 8.08
N ASP A 289 17.05 10.51 7.12
CA ASP A 289 16.90 11.96 7.05
C ASP A 289 15.43 12.33 6.88
N LEU A 290 14.87 13.02 7.88
CA LEU A 290 13.48 13.48 7.85
C LEU A 290 13.28 14.63 6.86
N ASN A 291 14.33 15.40 6.55
CA ASN A 291 14.23 16.42 5.49
C ASN A 291 14.04 15.76 4.12
N TYR A 292 14.66 14.59 3.90
CA TYR A 292 14.44 13.82 2.68
C TYR A 292 12.99 13.34 2.54
N VAL A 293 12.35 12.95 3.65
CA VAL A 293 10.92 12.62 3.69
C VAL A 293 10.08 13.83 3.23
N GLU A 294 10.29 15.00 3.84
CA GLU A 294 9.51 16.19 3.50
C GLU A 294 9.75 16.65 2.06
N ASN A 295 11.00 16.65 1.59
CA ASN A 295 11.33 16.98 0.20
C ASN A 295 10.60 16.07 -0.80
N ILE A 296 10.53 14.76 -0.54
CA ILE A 296 9.79 13.82 -1.41
C ILE A 296 8.29 14.13 -1.41
N ARG A 297 7.72 14.45 -0.25
CA ARG A 297 6.29 14.75 -0.11
C ARG A 297 5.92 16.04 -0.83
N GLU A 298 6.80 17.03 -0.82
CA GLU A 298 6.65 18.27 -1.57
C GLU A 298 6.78 18.05 -3.08
N MET A 299 7.83 17.34 -3.52
CA MET A 299 8.06 17.07 -4.95
C MET A 299 7.01 16.13 -5.57
N GLN A 300 6.42 15.23 -4.79
CA GLN A 300 5.40 14.28 -5.22
C GLN A 300 4.24 14.28 -4.21
N PRO A 301 3.29 15.24 -4.29
CA PRO A 301 2.24 15.39 -3.28
C PRO A 301 1.09 14.38 -3.48
N VAL A 302 1.41 13.08 -3.51
CA VAL A 302 0.46 11.99 -3.84
C VAL A 302 -0.74 11.91 -2.89
N PHE A 303 -0.60 12.37 -1.64
CA PHE A 303 -1.71 12.43 -0.68
C PHE A 303 -2.72 13.54 -1.01
N SER A 304 -2.28 14.61 -1.70
CA SER A 304 -3.14 15.68 -2.21
C SER A 304 -3.84 15.30 -3.52
N HIS A 305 -3.38 14.24 -4.20
CA HIS A 305 -3.96 13.76 -5.46
C HIS A 305 -5.02 12.66 -5.27
N ARG A 306 -5.30 12.26 -4.02
CA ARG A 306 -6.31 11.24 -3.75
C ARG A 306 -7.70 11.76 -4.12
N ARG A 307 -8.48 10.89 -4.77
CA ARG A 307 -9.86 11.19 -5.17
C ARG A 307 -10.82 10.90 -4.03
N SER A 308 -10.76 11.75 -2.99
CA SER A 308 -11.63 11.67 -1.82
C SER A 308 -13.13 11.84 -2.16
N ASP A 309 -13.43 12.30 -3.37
CA ASP A 309 -14.76 12.38 -3.97
C ASP A 309 -15.26 11.03 -4.57
N LEU A 310 -14.36 10.07 -4.78
CA LEU A 310 -14.70 8.75 -5.33
C LEU A 310 -14.54 7.62 -4.31
N TYR A 311 -13.58 7.76 -3.40
CA TYR A 311 -13.31 6.77 -2.38
C TYR A 311 -12.83 7.44 -1.09
N THR A 312 -13.23 6.87 0.04
CA THR A 312 -12.63 7.18 1.34
C THR A 312 -12.13 5.93 2.04
N LEU A 313 -11.11 6.12 2.87
CA LEU A 313 -10.61 5.09 3.77
C LEU A 313 -11.03 5.49 5.19
N HIS A 314 -12.12 4.88 5.66
CA HIS A 314 -12.61 5.04 7.03
C HIS A 314 -11.83 4.13 7.99
N VAL A 315 -11.51 4.65 9.18
CA VAL A 315 -10.82 3.91 10.24
C VAL A 315 -11.49 4.23 11.57
N ASN A 316 -11.83 3.18 12.33
CA ASN A 316 -12.37 3.33 13.67
C ASN A 316 -11.25 3.68 14.66
N GLU A 317 -11.03 4.98 14.89
CA GLU A 317 -10.05 5.51 15.84
C GLU A 317 -10.79 6.21 17.00
N ARG A 318 -10.47 5.83 18.23
CA ARG A 318 -10.91 6.58 19.42
C ARG A 318 -9.85 7.63 19.75
N SER A 319 -10.28 8.87 19.93
CA SER A 319 -9.42 9.97 20.35
C SER A 319 -9.63 10.28 21.83
N ALA A 320 -8.54 10.54 22.54
CA ALA A 320 -8.59 11.20 23.84
C ALA A 320 -8.65 12.71 23.58
N GLU A 321 -9.62 13.39 24.18
CA GLU A 321 -9.75 14.84 24.08
C GLU A 321 -9.19 15.48 25.35
N ASP A 322 -8.26 16.42 25.19
CA ASP A 322 -7.65 17.15 26.30
C ASP A 322 -8.31 18.54 26.52
N GLY A 323 -9.41 18.84 25.81
CA GLY A 323 -10.05 20.16 25.84
C GLY A 323 -11.52 20.17 25.45
N ASN A 324 -12.11 21.37 25.46
CA ASN A 324 -13.50 21.60 25.09
C ASN A 324 -13.67 21.56 23.57
N LEU A 325 -14.78 20.99 23.11
CA LEU A 325 -15.14 20.96 21.69
C LEU A 325 -16.18 22.04 21.37
N LYS A 326 -16.25 22.45 20.10
CA LYS A 326 -17.23 23.44 19.63
C LYS A 326 -18.47 22.75 19.09
N PHE A 327 -19.64 23.22 19.51
CA PHE A 327 -20.91 22.92 18.89
C PHE A 327 -21.54 24.24 18.42
N ALA A 328 -21.37 24.58 17.13
CA ALA A 328 -21.51 25.95 16.64
C ALA A 328 -20.65 26.94 17.46
N GLU A 329 -21.29 27.94 18.08
CA GLU A 329 -20.64 28.89 18.98
C GLU A 329 -20.47 28.37 20.42
N PHE A 330 -21.18 27.31 20.79
CA PHE A 330 -21.19 26.77 22.14
C PHE A 330 -19.93 25.94 22.41
N LYS A 331 -19.39 26.09 23.62
CA LYS A 331 -18.28 25.27 24.13
C LYS A 331 -18.85 24.09 24.90
N ILE A 332 -18.63 22.88 24.41
CA ILE A 332 -18.99 21.63 25.08
C ILE A 332 -17.82 21.18 25.96
N PRO A 333 -17.98 21.16 27.30
CA PRO A 333 -16.96 20.66 28.20
C PRO A 333 -16.62 19.20 27.92
N ASN A 334 -15.35 18.82 28.05
CA ASN A 334 -14.94 17.41 27.91
C ASN A 334 -15.67 16.49 28.90
N SER A 335 -16.07 17.01 30.07
CA SER A 335 -16.88 16.26 31.04
C SER A 335 -18.22 15.80 30.46
N HIS A 336 -18.78 16.51 29.48
CA HIS A 336 -20.05 16.17 28.80
C HIS A 336 -19.86 15.30 27.54
N VAL A 337 -18.62 15.14 27.06
CA VAL A 337 -18.28 14.32 25.87
C VAL A 337 -17.93 12.90 26.33
N PHE A 338 -18.63 11.90 25.82
CA PHE A 338 -18.41 10.50 26.25
C PHE A 338 -17.73 9.64 25.17
N TYR A 339 -17.69 10.09 23.91
CA TYR A 339 -16.95 9.43 22.84
C TYR A 339 -16.43 10.45 21.82
N SER A 340 -15.23 10.24 21.30
CA SER A 340 -14.67 11.08 20.25
C SER A 340 -13.75 10.30 19.31
N THR A 341 -13.70 10.74 18.06
CA THR A 341 -12.83 10.28 16.99
C THR A 341 -12.11 11.50 16.39
N PRO A 342 -11.19 11.34 15.42
CA PRO A 342 -10.61 12.48 14.72
C PRO A 342 -11.63 13.36 13.97
N HIS A 343 -12.82 12.83 13.63
CA HIS A 343 -13.82 13.52 12.82
C HIS A 343 -15.08 13.94 13.59
N SER A 344 -15.47 13.19 14.63
CA SER A 344 -16.76 13.36 15.31
C SER A 344 -16.64 13.27 16.82
N PHE A 345 -17.67 13.70 17.52
CA PHE A 345 -17.79 13.54 18.96
C PHE A 345 -19.26 13.34 19.38
N ALA A 346 -19.46 12.58 20.45
CA ALA A 346 -20.75 12.29 21.03
C ALA A 346 -20.83 12.87 22.45
N PHE A 347 -21.91 13.59 22.74
CA PHE A 347 -22.08 14.34 23.98
C PHE A 347 -23.53 14.30 24.45
N VAL A 348 -23.69 14.50 25.77
CA VAL A 348 -25.01 14.48 26.41
C VAL A 348 -25.77 15.78 26.15
N ASN A 349 -27.10 15.71 26.04
CA ASN A 349 -27.94 16.87 25.68
C ASN A 349 -28.28 17.75 26.91
N LEU A 350 -28.30 19.08 26.80
CA LEU A 350 -28.75 19.96 27.89
C LEU A 350 -30.24 19.75 28.24
N LYS A 351 -31.09 19.51 27.23
CA LYS A 351 -32.55 19.34 27.36
C LYS A 351 -33.00 18.02 26.70
N PRO A 352 -32.67 16.84 27.26
CA PRO A 352 -33.03 15.57 26.63
C PRO A 352 -34.55 15.41 26.46
N VAL A 353 -34.98 14.86 25.31
CA VAL A 353 -36.41 14.68 24.98
C VAL A 353 -36.96 13.45 25.70
N THR A 354 -36.12 12.43 25.84
CA THR A 354 -36.29 11.18 26.59
C THR A 354 -34.96 10.79 27.22
N ASP A 355 -34.96 9.85 28.16
CA ASP A 355 -33.74 9.29 28.73
C ASP A 355 -32.89 8.63 27.65
N GLY A 356 -31.58 8.92 27.66
CA GLY A 356 -30.67 8.48 26.61
C GLY A 356 -30.73 9.31 25.32
N HIS A 357 -31.40 10.48 25.33
CA HIS A 357 -31.29 11.46 24.23
C HIS A 357 -29.90 12.11 24.23
N VAL A 358 -29.04 11.69 23.30
CA VAL A 358 -27.70 12.23 23.10
C VAL A 358 -27.53 12.76 21.67
N LEU A 359 -26.44 13.51 21.47
CA LEU A 359 -26.09 14.09 20.18
C LEU A 359 -24.75 13.55 19.69
N VAL A 360 -24.63 13.36 18.37
CA VAL A 360 -23.37 13.09 17.67
C VAL A 360 -23.16 14.19 16.64
N SER A 361 -22.00 14.85 16.65
CA SER A 361 -21.71 15.98 15.77
C SER A 361 -20.29 15.88 15.20
N SER A 362 -20.03 16.54 14.07
CA SER A 362 -18.69 16.65 13.49
C SER A 362 -17.82 17.60 14.30
N LYS A 363 -16.51 17.36 14.36
CA LYS A 363 -15.57 18.32 14.98
C LYS A 363 -15.42 19.59 14.14
N ARG A 364 -15.45 19.45 12.82
CA ARG A 364 -15.51 20.59 11.89
C ARG A 364 -16.91 21.17 11.95
N VAL A 365 -17.00 22.47 12.26
CA VAL A 365 -18.27 23.18 12.40
C VAL A 365 -18.84 23.46 11.01
N VAL A 366 -19.86 22.69 10.62
CA VAL A 366 -20.64 22.89 9.40
C VAL A 366 -22.13 22.74 9.67
N GLN A 367 -22.97 23.50 8.98
CA GLN A 367 -24.40 23.51 9.25
C GLN A 367 -25.11 22.30 8.64
N HIS A 368 -24.81 21.99 7.37
CA HIS A 368 -25.57 21.00 6.61
C HIS A 368 -24.88 19.65 6.56
N LEU A 369 -25.67 18.57 6.44
CA LEU A 369 -25.14 17.23 6.21
C LEU A 369 -24.38 17.16 4.88
N THR A 370 -24.84 17.92 3.88
CA THR A 370 -24.19 18.05 2.56
C THR A 370 -22.86 18.80 2.59
N ASP A 371 -22.54 19.50 3.68
CA ASP A 371 -21.25 20.18 3.86
C ASP A 371 -20.16 19.23 4.39
N LEU A 372 -20.54 18.03 4.84
CA LEU A 372 -19.61 16.99 5.29
C LEU A 372 -18.91 16.33 4.10
N THR A 373 -17.64 16.00 4.31
CA THR A 373 -16.91 15.11 3.39
C THR A 373 -17.35 13.66 3.62
N ASP A 374 -17.16 12.78 2.63
CA ASP A 374 -17.46 11.34 2.77
C ASP A 374 -16.77 10.69 3.97
N SER A 375 -15.59 11.17 4.37
CA SER A 375 -14.87 10.67 5.56
C SER A 375 -15.60 11.04 6.85
N GLU A 376 -16.11 12.27 6.94
CA GLU A 376 -16.87 12.73 8.11
C GLU A 376 -18.27 12.10 8.13
N THR A 377 -18.92 11.99 6.97
CA THR A 377 -20.22 11.31 6.83
C THR A 377 -20.12 9.83 7.23
N ALA A 378 -19.09 9.11 6.77
CA ALA A 378 -18.87 7.74 7.19
C ALA A 378 -18.65 7.64 8.71
N ASP A 379 -17.77 8.48 9.26
CA ASP A 379 -17.45 8.47 10.68
C ASP A 379 -18.66 8.80 11.56
N ILE A 380 -19.38 9.91 11.28
CA ILE A 380 -20.49 10.37 12.12
C ILE A 380 -21.60 9.33 12.25
N PHE A 381 -21.95 8.63 11.16
CA PHE A 381 -22.97 7.56 11.18
C PHE A 381 -22.45 6.25 11.77
N ILE A 382 -21.16 5.93 11.59
CA ILE A 382 -20.56 4.77 12.26
C ILE A 382 -20.48 5.01 13.78
N VAL A 383 -20.16 6.23 14.22
CA VAL A 383 -20.24 6.65 15.61
C VAL A 383 -21.68 6.57 16.11
N ALA A 384 -22.65 7.09 15.36
CA ALA A 384 -24.07 7.00 15.73
C ALA A 384 -24.52 5.55 15.94
N LYS A 385 -24.12 4.63 15.06
CA LYS A 385 -24.37 3.19 15.22
C LYS A 385 -23.77 2.62 16.51
N LYS A 386 -22.54 3.00 16.87
CA LYS A 386 -21.88 2.57 18.12
C LYS A 386 -22.62 3.11 19.35
N VAL A 387 -22.96 4.40 19.32
CA VAL A 387 -23.69 5.08 20.41
C VAL A 387 -25.09 4.47 20.58
N GLN A 388 -25.82 4.23 19.49
CA GLN A 388 -27.12 3.55 19.51
C GLN A 388 -27.03 2.20 20.22
N ALA A 389 -26.11 1.34 19.81
CA ALA A 389 -25.94 0.01 20.41
C ALA A 389 -25.60 0.09 21.92
N MET A 390 -24.76 1.05 22.31
CA MET A 390 -24.42 1.29 23.72
C MET A 390 -25.65 1.73 24.52
N LEU A 391 -26.43 2.69 24.00
CA LEU A 391 -27.63 3.20 24.65
C LEU A 391 -28.70 2.13 24.80
N GLU A 392 -28.97 1.35 23.74
CA GLU A 392 -29.96 0.27 23.79
C GLU A 392 -29.62 -0.76 24.87
N LYS A 393 -28.34 -1.14 24.95
CA LYS A 393 -27.84 -2.06 25.98
C LYS A 393 -27.94 -1.47 27.38
N HIS A 394 -27.54 -0.21 27.56
CA HIS A 394 -27.54 0.47 28.85
C HIS A 394 -28.96 0.71 29.38
N HIS A 395 -29.84 1.26 28.54
CA HIS A 395 -31.23 1.60 28.88
C HIS A 395 -32.19 0.42 28.83
N ARG A 396 -31.70 -0.75 28.41
CA ARG A 396 -32.46 -2.01 28.26
C ARG A 396 -33.66 -1.85 27.32
N VAL A 397 -33.42 -1.21 26.19
CA VAL A 397 -34.42 -1.03 25.13
C VAL A 397 -34.01 -1.77 23.87
N LYS A 398 -34.94 -1.94 22.93
CA LYS A 398 -34.73 -2.66 21.66
C LYS A 398 -34.94 -1.78 20.41
N ALA A 399 -35.18 -0.49 20.62
CA ALA A 399 -35.52 0.44 19.56
C ALA A 399 -34.90 1.80 19.86
N SER A 400 -34.52 2.50 18.80
CA SER A 400 -34.01 3.86 18.84
C SER A 400 -34.57 4.67 17.68
N THR A 401 -34.72 5.98 17.87
CA THR A 401 -34.97 6.94 16.79
C THR A 401 -33.69 7.69 16.49
N ILE A 402 -33.30 7.73 15.21
CA ILE A 402 -32.21 8.54 14.70
C ILE A 402 -32.82 9.68 13.90
N CYS A 403 -32.50 10.92 14.22
CA CYS A 403 -33.07 12.09 13.56
C CYS A 403 -31.97 13.13 13.28
N ILE A 404 -32.05 13.77 12.12
CA ILE A 404 -31.20 14.90 11.73
C ILE A 404 -32.14 15.99 11.24
N GLN A 405 -32.04 17.17 11.83
CA GLN A 405 -32.73 18.37 11.40
C GLN A 405 -31.71 19.20 10.64
N ASP A 406 -31.80 19.17 9.31
CA ASP A 406 -30.86 19.85 8.41
C ASP A 406 -31.57 21.03 7.73
N GLY A 407 -31.26 22.25 8.17
CA GLY A 407 -31.94 23.48 7.75
C GLY A 407 -33.03 23.94 8.72
N GLU A 408 -33.39 25.23 8.62
CA GLU A 408 -34.35 25.89 9.51
C GLU A 408 -35.75 25.28 9.38
N GLU A 409 -36.19 24.96 8.16
CA GLU A 409 -37.49 24.35 7.88
C GLU A 409 -37.60 22.91 8.41
N ALA A 410 -36.45 22.23 8.58
CA ALA A 410 -36.39 20.92 9.23
C ALA A 410 -36.40 21.03 10.78
N GLY A 411 -36.38 22.24 11.32
CA GLY A 411 -36.39 22.52 12.76
C GLY A 411 -35.01 22.59 13.40
N GLN A 412 -33.92 22.71 12.61
CA GLN A 412 -32.56 22.83 13.14
C GLN A 412 -32.43 24.08 14.02
N THR A 413 -32.03 23.90 15.28
CA THR A 413 -31.90 25.01 16.25
C THR A 413 -30.48 25.56 16.35
N VAL A 414 -29.48 24.71 16.10
CA VAL A 414 -28.06 25.05 16.17
C VAL A 414 -27.43 24.86 14.79
N PRO A 415 -26.73 25.86 14.21
CA PRO A 415 -26.15 25.80 12.87
C PRO A 415 -24.86 24.96 12.86
N HIS A 416 -24.99 23.70 13.27
CA HIS A 416 -23.96 22.69 13.24
C HIS A 416 -24.65 21.34 13.10
N VAL A 417 -24.24 20.50 12.16
CA VAL A 417 -24.82 19.17 11.97
C VAL A 417 -24.76 18.36 13.26
N HIS A 418 -25.89 17.80 13.68
CA HIS A 418 -25.97 16.90 14.82
C HIS A 418 -27.04 15.83 14.59
N ILE A 419 -26.68 14.61 14.92
CA ILE A 419 -27.55 13.45 14.90
C ILE A 419 -28.13 13.28 16.29
N HIS A 420 -29.45 13.36 16.40
CA HIS A 420 -30.19 12.98 17.59
C HIS A 420 -30.31 11.46 17.66
N ILE A 421 -29.93 10.89 18.79
CA ILE A 421 -30.10 9.47 19.08
C ILE A 421 -30.97 9.35 20.33
N LEU A 422 -32.17 8.78 20.16
CA LEU A 422 -33.16 8.64 21.23
C LEU A 422 -33.46 7.17 21.45
N ALA A 423 -33.10 6.65 22.62
CA ALA A 423 -33.54 5.32 23.06
C ALA A 423 -35.07 5.32 23.27
N ARG A 424 -35.77 4.33 22.70
CA ARG A 424 -37.24 4.30 22.68
C ARG A 424 -37.82 3.23 23.61
N ARG A 425 -38.93 3.57 24.27
CA ARG A 425 -39.75 2.64 25.07
C ARG A 425 -41.16 2.58 24.49
N SER A 426 -41.85 1.45 24.69
CA SER A 426 -43.26 1.36 24.30
C SER A 426 -44.08 2.42 25.05
N GLY A 427 -44.81 3.26 24.32
CA GLY A 427 -45.67 4.31 24.88
C GLY A 427 -44.94 5.57 25.38
N ASP A 428 -43.66 5.78 25.03
CA ASP A 428 -42.91 6.99 25.43
C ASP A 428 -43.41 8.29 24.77
N PHE A 429 -44.06 8.19 23.61
CA PHE A 429 -44.70 9.28 22.88
C PHE A 429 -46.02 8.79 22.25
N GLY A 430 -47.01 9.68 22.14
CA GLY A 430 -48.20 9.42 21.32
C GLY A 430 -47.88 9.40 19.81
N ASP A 431 -48.88 9.12 18.97
CA ASP A 431 -48.72 9.08 17.52
C ASP A 431 -48.09 10.38 16.98
N ASN A 432 -46.89 10.27 16.40
CA ASN A 432 -46.10 11.36 15.81
C ASN A 432 -45.72 12.54 16.74
N GLU A 433 -45.91 12.43 18.06
CA GLU A 433 -45.54 13.51 18.99
C GLU A 433 -44.02 13.76 19.06
N ILE A 434 -43.21 12.74 18.81
CA ILE A 434 -41.75 12.82 18.89
C ILE A 434 -41.16 13.88 17.96
N TYR A 435 -41.71 14.03 16.74
CA TYR A 435 -41.24 15.03 15.77
C TYR A 435 -41.56 16.46 16.22
N ARG A 436 -42.76 16.66 16.81
CA ARG A 436 -43.13 17.95 17.38
C ARG A 436 -42.24 18.30 18.56
N LYS A 437 -42.03 17.35 19.47
CA LYS A 437 -41.15 17.54 20.64
C LYS A 437 -39.71 17.79 20.22
N LEU A 438 -39.17 17.10 19.20
CA LEU A 438 -37.84 17.39 18.68
C LEU A 438 -37.73 18.80 18.10
N ALA A 439 -38.74 19.28 17.37
CA ALA A 439 -38.76 20.63 16.82
C ALA A 439 -38.87 21.75 17.89
N SER A 440 -39.43 21.46 19.07
CA SER A 440 -39.68 22.44 20.13
C SER A 440 -38.81 22.30 21.40
N HIS A 441 -38.10 21.18 21.60
CA HIS A 441 -37.50 20.85 22.90
C HIS A 441 -36.52 21.90 23.46
N ASP A 442 -35.79 22.57 22.57
CA ASP A 442 -34.85 23.62 22.96
C ASP A 442 -35.52 25.00 23.10
N LYS A 443 -36.67 25.18 22.44
CA LYS A 443 -37.42 26.45 22.33
C LYS A 443 -38.41 26.66 23.48
N GLU A 444 -38.82 25.60 24.17
CA GLU A 444 -39.77 25.68 25.29
C GLU A 444 -39.12 26.27 26.56
N PRO A 445 -39.60 27.43 27.07
CA PRO A 445 -39.03 28.08 28.25
C PRO A 445 -39.36 27.37 29.57
N GLU A 446 -40.42 26.56 29.62
CA GLU A 446 -40.83 25.84 30.83
C GLU A 446 -39.96 24.60 31.13
N ARG A 447 -39.22 24.09 30.14
CA ARG A 447 -38.40 22.89 30.30
C ARG A 447 -37.06 23.21 30.95
N LYS A 448 -36.94 22.89 32.25
CA LYS A 448 -35.73 23.15 33.05
C LYS A 448 -34.50 22.44 32.44
N PRO A 449 -33.41 23.18 32.15
CA PRO A 449 -32.13 22.59 31.75
C PRO A 449 -31.59 21.64 32.82
N ARG A 450 -30.87 20.60 32.40
CA ARG A 450 -30.12 19.73 33.34
C ARG A 450 -28.97 20.49 33.98
N THR A 451 -28.56 20.07 35.18
CA THR A 451 -27.35 20.62 35.81
C THR A 451 -26.09 20.03 35.18
N THR A 452 -24.98 20.75 35.31
CA THR A 452 -23.65 20.32 34.83
C THR A 452 -23.22 19.00 35.47
N GLU A 453 -23.55 18.78 36.74
CA GLU A 453 -23.24 17.55 37.49
C GLU A 453 -24.01 16.36 36.92
N GLN A 454 -25.31 16.54 36.63
CA GLN A 454 -26.13 15.49 36.01
C GLN A 454 -25.58 15.09 34.64
N MET A 455 -25.25 16.08 33.80
CA MET A 455 -24.68 15.85 32.47
C MET A 455 -23.31 15.16 32.56
N SER A 456 -22.44 15.62 33.45
CA SER A 456 -21.11 15.03 33.64
C SER A 456 -21.18 13.59 34.16
N SER A 457 -22.10 13.31 35.09
CA SER A 457 -22.32 11.96 35.61
C SER A 457 -22.84 11.00 34.53
N GLU A 458 -23.79 11.43 33.69
CA GLU A 458 -24.30 10.63 32.58
C GLU A 458 -23.19 10.34 31.55
N ALA A 459 -22.44 11.37 31.16
CA ALA A 459 -21.33 11.22 30.22
C ALA A 459 -20.23 10.29 30.76
N GLU A 460 -19.94 10.32 32.06
CA GLU A 460 -18.98 9.40 32.68
C GLU A 460 -19.43 7.94 32.59
N VAL A 461 -20.70 7.66 32.82
CA VAL A 461 -21.27 6.31 32.67
C VAL A 461 -21.12 5.85 31.21
N TYR A 462 -21.52 6.68 30.25
CA TYR A 462 -21.42 6.33 28.83
C TYR A 462 -19.98 6.17 28.35
N ARG A 463 -19.05 6.98 28.87
CA ARG A 463 -17.62 6.91 28.52
C ARG A 463 -16.97 5.59 28.91
N LYS A 464 -17.45 4.95 29.99
CA LYS A 464 -17.01 3.61 30.45
C LYS A 464 -17.60 2.47 29.62
N LEU A 465 -18.72 2.71 28.93
CA LEU A 465 -19.43 1.70 28.13
C LEU A 465 -19.02 1.71 26.65
N MET A 466 -18.37 2.78 26.20
CA MET A 466 -17.77 2.95 24.87
C MET A 466 -16.27 2.70 24.94
#